data_AF-A0AB35JS49-F1
#
_entry.id   AF-A0AB35JS49-F1
#
_cell.length_a   1.000
_cell.length_b   1.000
_cell.length_c   1.000
_cell.angle_alpha   90.00
_cell.angle_beta   90.00
_cell.angle_gamma   90.00
#
_symmetry.space_group_name_H-M   'P 1'
#
loop_
_entity.id
_entity.type
_entity.pdbx_description
1 polymer ?
#
loop_
_entity_poly.entity_id
_entity_poly.type
_entity_poly.pdbx_seq_one_letter_code
_entity_poly.pdbx_strand_id
1 'polypeptide(L)' 'MSVGIEGSRLNRGNLLSQHAHFALSKEQAEAALDEVAGWEAELHDYYSQFLSGAELDATVDATSGARLKR' A
#
# COMPACT_ATOMS: atom_id res chain seq x y z
N MET A 1 -14.08 7.29 -5.73
CA MET A 1 -13.14 7.99 -4.83
C MET A 1 -11.83 8.17 -5.58
N SER A 2 -11.29 9.39 -5.65
CA SER A 2 -9.94 9.63 -6.20
C SER A 2 -8.90 9.43 -5.11
N VAL A 3 -7.79 8.80 -5.49
CA VAL A 3 -6.60 8.59 -4.65
C VAL A 3 -5.64 9.77 -4.79
N GLY A 4 -5.60 10.40 -5.97
CA GLY A 4 -4.79 11.57 -6.25
C GLY A 4 -5.24 12.31 -7.51
N ILE A 5 -4.35 13.12 -8.08
CA ILE A 5 -4.63 13.91 -9.30
C ILE A 5 -4.93 13.04 -10.53
N GLU A 6 -4.42 11.80 -10.59
CA GLU A 6 -4.70 10.80 -11.62
C GLU A 6 -5.95 9.94 -11.30
N GLY A 7 -6.85 10.41 -10.43
CA GLY A 7 -8.06 9.67 -10.09
C GLY A 7 -7.78 8.47 -9.20
N SER A 8 -8.34 7.31 -9.53
CA SER A 8 -8.26 6.06 -8.73
C SER A 8 -7.00 5.23 -8.99
N ARG A 9 -6.07 5.71 -9.82
CA ARG A 9 -4.86 4.97 -10.17
C ARG A 9 -3.95 4.81 -8.95
N LEU A 10 -3.67 3.57 -8.54
CA LEU A 10 -2.78 3.30 -7.41
C LEU A 10 -1.32 3.21 -7.92
N ASN A 11 -0.55 4.27 -7.72
CA ASN A 11 0.89 4.33 -7.94
C ASN A 11 1.52 5.34 -6.96
N ARG A 12 2.84 5.27 -6.76
CA ARG A 12 3.52 6.14 -5.78
C ARG A 12 3.32 7.63 -6.07
N GLY A 13 3.50 8.05 -7.32
CA GLY A 13 3.37 9.45 -7.73
C GLY A 13 1.97 10.01 -7.48
N ASN A 14 0.94 9.23 -7.79
CA ASN A 14 -0.44 9.65 -7.58
C ASN A 14 -0.81 9.74 -6.09
N LEU A 15 -0.34 8.80 -5.26
CA LEU A 15 -0.55 8.85 -3.81
C LEU A 15 0.14 10.07 -3.19
N LEU A 16 1.36 10.38 -3.63
CA LEU A 16 2.11 11.54 -3.16
C LEU A 16 1.52 12.86 -3.68
N SER A 17 0.76 12.85 -4.79
CA SER A 17 0.21 14.08 -5.39
C SER A 17 -0.69 14.90 -4.46
N GLN A 18 -1.23 14.28 -3.41
CA GLN A 18 -2.11 14.90 -2.43
C GLN A 18 -1.52 14.91 -1.01
N HIS A 19 -0.20 14.72 -0.83
CA HIS A 19 0.42 14.68 0.50
C HIS A 19 0.05 15.89 1.38
N ALA A 20 -0.05 17.08 0.76
CA ALA A 20 -0.41 18.31 1.45
C ALA A 20 -1.86 18.32 1.94
N HIS A 21 -2.77 17.60 1.27
CA HIS A 21 -4.16 17.45 1.73
C HIS A 21 -4.24 16.71 3.06
N PHE A 22 -3.28 15.82 3.33
CA PHE A 22 -3.14 15.09 4.59
C PHE A 22 -2.25 15.81 5.62
N ALA A 23 -1.89 17.08 5.37
CA ALA A 23 -0.97 17.86 6.20
C ALA A 23 0.40 17.19 6.41
N LEU A 24 0.85 16.38 5.46
CA LEU A 24 2.15 15.73 5.46
C LEU A 24 3.14 16.52 4.61
N SER A 25 4.41 16.57 5.04
CA SER A 25 5.50 16.86 4.12
C SER A 25 5.64 15.73 3.10
N LYS A 26 6.32 16.01 1.99
CA LYS A 26 6.58 14.98 0.97
C LYS A 26 7.37 13.80 1.55
N GLU A 27 8.39 14.09 2.37
CA GLU A 27 9.22 13.07 3.04
C GLU A 27 8.40 12.22 4.02
N GLN A 28 7.49 12.83 4.79
CA GLN A 28 6.61 12.09 5.70
C GLN A 28 5.67 11.15 4.94
N ALA A 29 5.11 11.62 3.82
CA ALA A 29 4.25 10.78 2.98
C ALA A 29 5.04 9.65 2.31
N GLU A 30 6.26 9.91 1.84
CA GLU A 30 7.15 8.88 1.30
C GLU A 30 7.49 7.82 2.35
N ALA A 31 7.85 8.25 3.57
CA ALA A 31 8.14 7.34 4.68
C ALA A 31 6.94 6.45 5.04
N ALA A 32 5.73 7.02 5.07
CA ALA A 32 4.51 6.25 5.32
C ALA A 32 4.25 5.21 4.22
N LEU A 33 4.48 5.56 2.95
CA LEU A 33 4.34 4.59 1.84
C LEU A 33 5.38 3.47 1.92
N ASP A 34 6.61 3.79 2.34
CA ASP A 34 7.69 2.80 2.48
C ASP A 34 7.43 1.86 3.66
N GLU A 35 6.88 2.37 4.77
CA GLU A 35 6.43 1.57 5.90
C GLU A 35 5.35 0.56 5.49
N VAL A 36 4.27 1.04 4.85
CA VAL A 36 3.18 0.17 4.39
C VAL A 36 3.67 -0.85 3.36
N ALA A 37 4.58 -0.46 2.47
CA ALA A 37 5.16 -1.38 1.49
C ALA A 37 6.06 -2.46 2.13
N GLY A 38 6.48 -2.28 3.38
CA GLY A 38 7.25 -3.23 4.17
C GLY A 38 6.40 -4.24 4.95
N TRP A 39 5.10 -4.02 5.11
CA TRP A 39 4.22 -4.90 5.90
C TRP A 39 3.91 -6.26 5.26
N GLU A 40 4.37 -6.52 4.04
CA GLU A 40 4.04 -7.72 3.26
C GLU A 40 4.30 -9.03 4.02
N ALA A 41 5.45 -9.14 4.70
CA ALA A 41 5.78 -10.31 5.51
C ALA A 41 4.89 -10.44 6.76
N GLU A 42 4.65 -9.33 7.47
CA GLU A 42 3.82 -9.32 8.68
C GLU A 42 2.36 -9.66 8.36
N LEU A 43 1.84 -9.13 7.24
CA LEU A 43 0.49 -9.42 6.77
C LEU A 43 0.35 -10.88 6.33
N HIS A 44 1.35 -11.44 5.63
CA HIS A 44 1.38 -12.86 5.32
C HIS A 44 1.29 -13.71 6.59
N ASP A 45 2.15 -13.44 7.58
CA ASP A 45 2.20 -14.19 8.83
C ASP A 45 0.89 -14.06 9.62
N TYR A 46 0.29 -12.88 9.64
CA TYR A 46 -1.01 -12.66 10.26
C TYR A 46 -2.13 -13.45 9.57
N TYR A 47 -2.27 -13.35 8.25
CA TYR A 47 -3.35 -14.01 7.52
C TYR A 47 -3.18 -15.53 7.46
N SER A 48 -1.96 -16.05 7.53
CA SER A 48 -1.68 -17.49 7.57
C SER A 48 -2.28 -18.20 8.80
N GLN A 49 -2.63 -17.44 9.84
CA GLN A 49 -3.33 -17.98 11.03
C GLN A 49 -4.79 -18.34 10.74
N PHE A 50 -5.38 -17.75 9.70
CA PHE A 50 -6.81 -17.87 9.38
C PHE A 50 -7.07 -18.49 8.01
N LEU A 51 -6.16 -18.31 7.05
CA LEU A 51 -6.29 -18.71 5.66
C LEU A 51 -5.21 -19.71 5.27
N SER A 52 -5.47 -20.51 4.24
CA SER A 52 -4.49 -21.44 3.68
C SER A 52 -4.66 -21.64 2.19
N GLY A 53 -3.60 -22.12 1.52
CA GLY A 53 -3.61 -22.36 0.08
C GLY A 53 -4.01 -21.12 -0.72
N ALA A 54 -4.89 -21.31 -1.71
CA ALA A 54 -5.25 -20.27 -2.67
C ALA A 54 -5.87 -19.00 -2.04
N GLU A 55 -6.55 -19.11 -0.89
CA GLU A 55 -7.14 -17.96 -0.20
C GLU A 55 -6.07 -17.08 0.47
N LEU A 56 -5.03 -17.72 1.02
CA LEU A 56 -3.88 -17.01 1.56
C LEU A 56 -3.11 -16.32 0.44
N ASP A 57 -2.84 -17.02 -0.66
CA ASP A 57 -2.12 -16.48 -1.82
C ASP A 57 -2.83 -15.25 -2.39
N ALA A 58 -4.15 -15.32 -2.56
CA ALA A 58 -4.97 -14.20 -3.05
C ALA A 58 -4.94 -13.00 -2.08
N THR A 59 -4.95 -13.26 -0.77
CA THR A 59 -4.88 -12.21 0.25
C THR A 59 -3.53 -11.52 0.27
N VAL A 60 -2.44 -12.29 0.14
CA VAL A 60 -1.07 -11.76 0.09
C VAL A 60 -0.86 -10.90 -1.15
N ASP A 61 -1.32 -11.35 -2.33
CA ASP A 61 -1.24 -10.54 -3.55
C ASP A 61 -2.09 -9.25 -3.46
N ALA A 62 -3.29 -9.35 -2.89
CA ALA A 62 -4.18 -8.22 -2.68
C ALA A 62 -3.63 -7.19 -1.70
N THR A 63 -2.88 -7.62 -0.68
CA THR A 63 -2.29 -6.75 0.34
C THR A 63 -0.84 -6.36 0.06
N SER A 64 -0.23 -6.91 -1.00
CA SER A 64 1.16 -6.64 -1.33
C SER A 64 1.45 -5.15 -1.59
N GLY A 65 2.63 -4.71 -1.14
CA GLY A 65 3.15 -3.37 -1.41
C GLY A 65 3.61 -3.17 -2.85
N ALA A 66 3.51 -4.17 -3.73
CA ALA A 66 4.08 -4.15 -5.08
C ALA A 66 3.58 -2.97 -5.94
N ARG A 67 2.33 -2.54 -5.73
CA ARG A 67 1.73 -1.39 -6.43
C ARG A 67 2.23 -0.03 -5.92
N LEU A 68 2.84 0.01 -4.74
CA LEU A 68 3.44 1.22 -4.15
C LEU A 68 4.91 1.42 -4.55
N LYS A 69 5.57 0.35 -5.02
CA LYS A 69 6.97 0.34 -5.48
C LYS A 69 7.13 0.76 -6.95
N ARG A 70 6.03 0.88 -7.70
CA ARG A 70 5.98 1.29 -9.12
C ARG A 70 5.58 2.76 -9.25
#